data_AF-A0A7W1FTW7-F1
#
_entry.id   AF-A0A7W1FTW7-F1
#
_cell.length_a   1.000
_cell.length_b   1.000
_cell.length_c   1.000
_cell.angle_alpha   90.00
_cell.angle_beta   90.00
_cell.angle_gamma   90.00
#
_symmetry.space_group_name_H-M   'P 1'
#
loop_
_entity.id
_entity.type
_entity.pdbx_description
1 polymer ?
#
loop_
_entity_poly.entity_id
_entity_poly.type
_entity_poly.pdbx_seq_one_letter_code
_entity_poly.pdbx_strand_id
1 'polypeptide(L)'
;NDIRWLGAGPRANLAEIALPEVQPGSSIMPGKVNPVIAESTTMVAAQVIGNDATIALAGQSGNFELNVMLPVIGYNLIQSIEILGSASANLADQCVAGLQATERGPDLVEQGLMLATALAPEVGYDKAAEISKQAFKSGKTIREVARKSTDLSDEELDKLLDARNMTEV
;
A
#
# COMPACT_ATOMS: atom_id res chain seq x y z
N ASN A 1 -2.32 -2.70 6.38
CA ASN A 1 -2.44 -3.71 5.31
C ASN A 1 -1.60 -3.35 4.11
N ASP A 2 -1.60 -2.10 3.67
CA ASP A 2 -0.85 -1.63 2.49
C ASP A 2 0.63 -2.03 2.48
N ILE A 3 1.35 -1.86 3.59
CA ILE A 3 2.75 -2.34 3.73
C ILE A 3 2.90 -3.82 3.35
N ARG A 4 1.95 -4.67 3.73
CA ARG A 4 1.98 -6.11 3.41
C ARG A 4 1.74 -6.37 1.92
N TRP A 5 0.90 -5.57 1.28
CA TRP A 5 0.60 -5.72 -0.15
C TRP A 5 1.73 -5.16 -1.00
N LEU A 6 2.19 -3.94 -0.71
CA LEU A 6 3.32 -3.31 -1.39
C LEU A 6 4.61 -4.14 -1.26
N GLY A 7 4.81 -4.78 -0.10
CA GLY A 7 5.94 -5.68 0.16
C GLY A 7 5.75 -7.13 -0.29
N ALA A 8 4.61 -7.49 -0.89
CA ALA A 8 4.40 -8.84 -1.38
C ALA A 8 5.32 -9.12 -2.58
N GLY A 9 6.01 -10.27 -2.60
CA GLY A 9 6.98 -10.57 -3.66
C GLY A 9 7.99 -11.66 -3.29
N PRO A 10 9.24 -11.62 -3.81
CA PRO A 10 9.81 -10.55 -4.64
C PRO A 10 9.52 -10.68 -6.14
N ARG A 11 9.10 -11.85 -6.63
CA ARG A 11 8.91 -12.10 -8.08
C ARG A 11 7.46 -12.23 -8.53
N ALA A 12 6.56 -12.62 -7.64
CA ALA A 12 5.19 -13.01 -7.98
C ALA A 12 4.13 -12.07 -7.37
N ASN A 13 4.43 -10.77 -7.27
CA ASN A 13 3.47 -9.73 -6.82
C ASN A 13 4.04 -8.30 -7.05
N LEU A 14 3.46 -7.30 -6.36
CA LEU A 14 3.81 -5.88 -6.46
C LEU A 14 5.28 -5.57 -6.18
N ALA A 15 5.83 -6.03 -5.05
CA ALA A 15 7.22 -5.84 -4.65
C ALA A 15 7.73 -4.38 -4.72
N GLU A 16 6.85 -3.39 -4.55
CA GLU A 16 7.18 -1.96 -4.64
C GLU A 16 8.07 -1.48 -3.48
N ILE A 17 7.96 -2.13 -2.33
CA ILE A 17 8.82 -1.86 -1.17
C ILE A 17 9.50 -3.14 -0.68
N ALA A 18 10.74 -3.02 -0.24
CA ALA A 18 11.43 -4.05 0.50
C ALA A 18 11.20 -3.85 2.01
N LEU A 19 10.85 -4.94 2.68
CA LEU A 19 10.60 -4.97 4.12
C LEU A 19 11.88 -5.35 4.88
N PRO A 20 12.11 -4.80 6.09
CA PRO A 20 13.21 -5.26 6.94
C PRO A 20 13.11 -6.75 7.28
N GLU A 21 14.23 -7.46 7.22
CA GLU A 21 14.32 -8.85 7.65
C GLU A 21 14.53 -8.92 9.17
N VAL A 22 13.44 -8.97 9.91
CA VAL A 22 13.48 -9.07 11.39
C VAL A 22 13.70 -10.50 11.89
N GLN A 23 13.32 -11.51 11.10
CA GLN A 23 13.49 -12.93 11.42
C GLN A 23 13.34 -13.80 10.15
N PRO A 24 13.84 -15.05 10.17
CA PRO A 24 13.52 -16.04 9.13
C PRO A 24 12.01 -16.27 9.04
N GLY A 25 11.45 -16.15 7.83
CA GLY A 25 10.01 -16.27 7.58
C GLY A 25 9.51 -17.70 7.34
N SER A 26 10.40 -18.69 7.23
CA SER A 26 10.02 -20.09 7.09
C SER A 26 11.13 -21.03 7.56
N SER A 27 10.75 -22.11 8.23
CA SER A 27 11.66 -23.20 8.59
C SER A 27 12.09 -24.08 7.40
N ILE A 28 11.37 -24.04 6.28
CA ILE A 28 11.60 -24.93 5.11
C ILE A 28 11.92 -24.18 3.82
N MET A 29 11.63 -22.87 3.73
CA MET A 29 11.93 -22.05 2.55
C MET A 29 13.09 -21.08 2.85
N PRO A 30 14.33 -21.42 2.45
CA PRO A 30 15.50 -20.58 2.69
C PRO A 30 15.32 -19.18 2.08
N GLY A 31 15.67 -18.14 2.84
CA GLY A 31 15.62 -16.75 2.39
C GLY A 31 14.22 -16.13 2.30
N LYS A 32 13.16 -16.84 2.76
CA LYS A 32 11.82 -16.26 2.83
C LYS A 32 11.71 -15.32 4.02
N VAL A 33 11.28 -14.08 3.76
CA VAL A 33 10.97 -13.06 4.78
C VAL A 33 9.47 -12.77 4.75
N ASN A 34 8.84 -12.64 5.92
CA ASN A 34 7.41 -12.31 6.05
C ASN A 34 7.23 -10.94 6.72
N PRO A 35 6.12 -10.23 6.46
CA PRO A 35 5.81 -8.94 7.07
C PRO A 35 5.31 -9.05 8.53
N VAL A 36 6.03 -9.79 9.39
CA VAL A 36 5.53 -10.21 10.72
C VAL A 36 5.17 -9.05 11.65
N ILE A 37 5.87 -7.92 11.55
CA ILE A 37 5.58 -6.71 12.34
C ILE A 37 4.26 -6.07 11.91
N ALA A 38 3.99 -6.04 10.61
CA ALA A 38 2.70 -5.56 10.10
C ALA A 38 1.57 -6.55 10.43
N GLU A 39 1.85 -7.86 10.42
CA GLU A 39 0.90 -8.90 10.85
C GLU A 39 0.55 -8.76 12.33
N SER A 40 1.53 -8.59 13.23
CA SER A 40 1.27 -8.36 14.65
C SER A 40 0.44 -7.10 14.89
N THR A 41 0.70 -6.04 14.12
CA THR A 41 -0.09 -4.80 14.19
C THR A 41 -1.56 -5.06 13.81
N THR A 42 -1.82 -5.87 12.77
CA THR A 42 -3.20 -6.21 12.40
C THR A 42 -3.93 -7.02 13.47
N MET A 43 -3.23 -7.92 14.17
CA MET A 43 -3.80 -8.66 15.30
C MET A 43 -4.16 -7.74 16.47
N VAL A 44 -3.28 -6.78 16.79
CA VAL A 44 -3.54 -5.77 17.83
C VAL A 44 -4.74 -4.90 17.47
N ALA A 45 -4.83 -4.42 16.22
CA ALA A 45 -5.99 -3.64 15.76
C ALA A 45 -7.31 -4.43 15.92
N ALA A 46 -7.31 -5.72 15.57
CA ALA A 46 -8.48 -6.58 15.76
C ALA A 46 -8.86 -6.73 17.25
N GLN A 47 -7.88 -6.90 18.13
CA GLN A 47 -8.12 -7.00 19.57
C GLN A 47 -8.71 -5.71 20.14
N VAL A 48 -8.19 -4.55 19.74
CA VAL A 48 -8.70 -3.23 20.17
C VAL A 48 -10.15 -3.04 19.74
N ILE A 49 -10.51 -3.46 18.52
CA ILE A 49 -11.91 -3.40 18.05
C ILE A 49 -12.81 -4.30 18.92
N GLY A 50 -12.34 -5.50 19.28
CA GLY A 50 -13.07 -6.39 20.20
C GLY A 50 -13.24 -5.79 21.60
N ASN A 51 -12.21 -5.11 22.11
CA ASN A 51 -12.25 -4.41 23.38
C ASN A 51 -13.26 -3.25 23.35
N ASP A 52 -13.29 -2.47 22.26
CA ASP A 52 -14.26 -1.39 22.07
C ASP A 52 -15.70 -1.92 22.04
N ALA A 53 -15.96 -3.01 21.34
CA ALA A 53 -17.27 -3.67 21.35
C ALA A 53 -17.70 -4.10 22.77
N THR A 54 -16.76 -4.61 23.57
CA THR A 54 -17.00 -4.95 24.98
C THR A 54 -17.31 -3.71 25.82
N ILE A 55 -16.57 -2.62 25.61
CA ILE A 55 -16.79 -1.33 26.29
C ILE A 55 -18.17 -0.76 25.92
N ALA A 56 -18.56 -0.81 24.65
CA ALA A 56 -19.86 -0.33 24.18
C ALA A 56 -21.02 -1.07 24.87
N LEU A 57 -20.96 -2.41 24.92
CA LEU A 57 -21.95 -3.23 25.62
C LEU A 57 -21.97 -2.97 27.13
N ALA A 58 -20.80 -2.80 27.75
CA ALA A 58 -20.70 -2.49 29.17
C ALA A 58 -21.23 -1.07 29.49
N GLY A 59 -20.97 -0.10 28.61
CA GLY A 59 -21.39 1.29 28.74
C GLY A 59 -22.91 1.44 28.74
N GLN A 60 -23.62 0.68 27.89
CA GLN A 60 -25.10 0.70 27.86
C GLN A 60 -25.75 -0.03 29.04
N SER A 61 -25.00 -0.81 29.83
CA SER A 61 -25.55 -1.70 30.87
C SER A 61 -25.75 -1.02 32.23
N GLY A 62 -25.83 0.31 32.28
CA GLY A 62 -26.14 1.05 33.50
C GLY A 62 -27.57 0.75 33.98
N ASN A 63 -27.74 0.54 35.29
CA ASN A 63 -29.05 0.31 35.89
C ASN A 63 -29.28 1.32 37.03
N PHE A 64 -30.25 2.22 36.83
CA PHE A 64 -30.58 3.31 37.75
C PHE A 64 -29.36 4.17 38.12
N GLU A 65 -28.98 4.23 39.40
CA GLU A 65 -27.94 5.12 39.91
C GLU A 65 -26.50 4.67 39.59
N LEU A 66 -26.29 3.44 39.13
CA LEU A 66 -24.93 2.90 38.98
C LEU A 66 -24.74 1.95 37.78
N ASN A 67 -23.63 2.12 37.07
CA ASN A 67 -23.11 1.13 36.15
C ASN A 67 -22.11 0.21 36.89
N VAL A 68 -22.43 -1.08 37.00
CA VAL A 68 -21.58 -2.08 37.67
C VAL A 68 -20.55 -2.73 36.76
N MET A 69 -20.57 -2.42 35.46
CA MET A 69 -19.63 -2.92 34.45
C MET A 69 -18.33 -2.08 34.35
N LEU A 70 -18.15 -1.07 35.22
CA LEU A 70 -16.95 -0.22 35.23
C LEU A 70 -15.62 -1.00 35.27
N PRO A 71 -15.48 -2.13 36.01
CA PRO A 71 -14.23 -2.90 35.99
C PRO A 71 -13.88 -3.47 34.61
N VAL A 72 -14.85 -4.00 33.86
CA VAL A 72 -14.59 -4.54 32.51
C VAL A 72 -14.30 -3.43 31.51
N ILE A 73 -14.93 -2.25 31.66
CA ILE A 73 -14.62 -1.06 30.86
C ILE A 73 -13.16 -0.64 31.11
N GLY A 74 -12.78 -0.47 32.38
CA GLY A 74 -11.43 -0.06 32.76
C GLY A 74 -10.36 -1.02 32.25
N TYR A 75 -10.58 -2.33 32.41
CA TYR A 75 -9.66 -3.36 31.92
C TYR A 75 -9.45 -3.28 30.40
N ASN A 76 -10.54 -3.28 29.62
CA ASN A 76 -10.44 -3.25 28.16
C ASN A 76 -9.82 -1.95 27.64
N LEU A 77 -10.11 -0.82 28.28
CA LEU A 77 -9.51 0.47 27.91
C LEU A 77 -8.00 0.47 28.15
N ILE A 78 -7.56 0.06 29.34
CA ILE A 78 -6.13 0.04 29.70
C ILE A 78 -5.38 -0.96 28.81
N GLN A 79 -5.92 -2.17 28.61
CA GLN A 79 -5.31 -3.16 27.73
C GLN A 79 -5.16 -2.60 26.30
N SER A 80 -6.21 -1.98 25.75
CA SER A 80 -6.16 -1.36 24.40
C SER A 80 -5.05 -0.31 24.29
N ILE A 81 -4.91 0.57 25.29
CA ILE A 81 -3.85 1.60 25.32
C ILE A 81 -2.47 0.94 25.31
N GLU A 82 -2.26 -0.07 26.16
CA GLU A 82 -0.98 -0.77 26.30
C GLU A 82 -0.55 -1.47 25.00
N ILE A 83 -1.45 -2.25 24.40
CA ILE A 83 -1.14 -3.01 23.17
C ILE A 83 -0.99 -2.09 21.95
N LEU A 84 -1.78 -1.01 21.85
CA LEU A 84 -1.64 -0.02 20.79
C LEU A 84 -0.31 0.74 20.89
N GLY A 85 0.06 1.18 22.09
CA GLY A 85 1.33 1.87 22.32
C GLY A 85 2.51 0.99 21.92
N SER A 86 2.51 -0.26 22.40
CA SER A 86 3.56 -1.23 22.10
C SER A 86 3.65 -1.58 20.62
N ALA A 87 2.50 -1.85 19.97
CA ALA A 87 2.46 -2.18 18.55
C ALA A 87 2.87 -1.00 17.66
N SER A 88 2.49 0.23 18.02
CA SER A 88 2.84 1.44 17.25
C SER A 88 4.33 1.70 17.29
N ALA A 89 4.96 1.62 18.47
CA ALA A 89 6.41 1.75 18.60
C ALA A 89 7.13 0.64 17.82
N ASN A 90 6.70 -0.61 17.97
CA ASN A 90 7.29 -1.74 17.26
C ASN A 90 7.14 -1.62 15.73
N LEU A 91 5.99 -1.17 15.24
CA LEU A 91 5.77 -0.92 13.82
C LEU A 91 6.70 0.17 13.29
N ALA A 92 6.85 1.27 14.04
CA ALA A 92 7.73 2.36 13.67
C ALA A 92 9.19 1.89 13.57
N ASP A 93 9.68 1.25 14.62
CA ASP A 93 11.11 0.94 14.77
C ASP A 93 11.54 -0.28 13.95
N GLN A 94 10.73 -1.34 13.91
CA GLN A 94 11.11 -2.62 13.30
C GLN A 94 10.61 -2.79 11.86
N CYS A 95 9.75 -1.89 11.36
CA CYS A 95 9.22 -1.97 10.01
C CYS A 95 9.37 -0.66 9.25
N VAL A 96 8.72 0.42 9.70
CA VAL A 96 8.64 1.67 8.95
C VAL A 96 10.01 2.31 8.76
N ALA A 97 10.83 2.37 9.81
CA ALA A 97 12.16 2.98 9.76
C ALA A 97 13.12 2.32 8.75
N GLY A 98 12.89 1.07 8.39
CA GLY A 98 13.74 0.30 7.47
C GLY A 98 13.13 0.03 6.10
N LEU A 99 11.96 0.60 5.78
CA LEU A 99 11.36 0.43 4.45
C LEU A 99 12.26 1.03 3.37
N GLN A 100 12.43 0.29 2.27
CA GLN A 100 13.14 0.78 1.09
C GLN A 100 12.24 0.63 -0.14
N ALA A 101 12.23 1.64 -1.02
CA ALA A 101 11.61 1.50 -2.33
C ALA A 101 12.44 0.55 -3.20
N THR A 102 11.78 -0.15 -4.12
CA THR A 102 12.45 -0.98 -5.13
C THR A 102 12.28 -0.37 -6.53
N GLU A 103 13.03 -0.88 -7.50
CA GLU A 103 12.86 -0.52 -8.92
C GLU A 103 11.53 -1.00 -9.52
N ARG A 104 10.80 -1.87 -8.81
CA ARG A 104 9.57 -2.46 -9.32
C ARG A 104 8.45 -1.43 -9.46
N GLY A 105 8.40 -0.43 -8.57
CA GLY A 105 7.42 0.66 -8.67
C GLY A 105 7.55 1.43 -9.99
N PRO A 106 8.73 2.03 -10.29
CA PRO A 106 9.01 2.65 -11.58
C PRO A 106 8.71 1.76 -12.79
N ASP A 107 9.09 0.47 -12.74
CA ASP A 107 8.80 -0.48 -13.81
C ASP A 107 7.28 -0.65 -14.05
N LEU A 108 6.50 -0.75 -12.97
CA LEU A 108 5.04 -0.89 -13.05
C LEU A 108 4.39 0.38 -13.62
N VAL A 109 4.93 1.56 -13.30
CA VAL A 109 4.44 2.84 -13.85
C VAL A 109 4.66 2.89 -15.36
N GLU A 110 5.85 2.54 -15.86
CA GLU A 110 6.14 2.52 -17.30
C GLU A 110 5.28 1.49 -18.07
N GLN A 111 4.92 0.38 -17.41
CA GLN A 111 3.97 -0.61 -17.95
C GLN A 111 2.51 -0.14 -17.87
N GLY A 112 2.22 0.91 -17.11
CA GLY A 112 0.89 1.43 -16.86
C GLY A 112 0.27 2.09 -18.09
N LEU A 113 -0.91 1.63 -18.48
CA LEU A 113 -1.67 2.23 -19.59
C LEU A 113 -2.16 3.66 -19.31
N MET A 114 -2.17 4.06 -18.03
CA MET A 114 -2.64 5.37 -17.59
C MET A 114 -1.68 6.50 -17.96
N LEU A 115 -0.43 6.20 -18.32
CA LEU A 115 0.51 7.16 -18.89
C LEU A 115 -0.03 7.84 -20.17
N ALA A 116 -0.96 7.19 -20.88
CA ALA A 116 -1.63 7.79 -22.03
C ALA A 116 -2.38 9.09 -21.69
N THR A 117 -2.79 9.28 -20.43
CA THR A 117 -3.45 10.51 -19.96
C THR A 117 -2.60 11.74 -20.22
N ALA A 118 -1.27 11.63 -20.04
CA ALA A 118 -0.35 12.74 -20.24
C ALA A 118 -0.20 13.14 -21.71
N LEU A 119 -0.59 12.28 -22.66
CA LEU A 119 -0.59 12.60 -24.08
C LEU A 119 -1.83 13.39 -24.49
N ALA A 120 -2.93 13.29 -23.74
CA ALA A 120 -4.22 13.85 -24.14
C ALA A 120 -4.21 15.37 -24.43
N PRO A 121 -3.46 16.23 -23.70
CA PRO A 121 -3.36 17.65 -24.02
C PRO A 121 -2.75 17.93 -25.41
N GLU A 122 -1.82 17.08 -25.86
CA GLU A 122 -1.06 17.30 -27.11
C GLU A 122 -1.71 16.60 -28.31
N VAL A 123 -2.20 15.37 -28.13
CA VAL A 123 -2.74 14.57 -29.25
C VAL A 123 -4.27 14.46 -29.26
N GLY A 124 -4.93 14.98 -28.22
CA GLY A 124 -6.38 14.83 -28.02
C GLY A 124 -6.78 13.50 -27.39
N TYR A 125 -7.94 13.50 -26.73
CA TYR A 125 -8.43 12.35 -25.96
C TYR A 125 -8.62 11.08 -26.81
N ASP A 126 -9.26 11.20 -27.98
CA ASP A 126 -9.55 10.04 -28.83
C ASP A 126 -8.27 9.35 -29.30
N LYS A 127 -7.24 10.13 -29.62
CA LYS A 127 -5.94 9.59 -30.03
C LYS A 127 -5.20 8.94 -28.86
N ALA A 128 -5.18 9.57 -27.69
CA ALA A 128 -4.60 8.98 -26.48
C ALA A 128 -5.30 7.65 -26.09
N ALA A 129 -6.62 7.59 -26.23
CA ALA A 129 -7.40 6.38 -26.01
C ALA A 129 -7.10 5.29 -27.05
N GLU A 130 -6.90 5.64 -28.31
CA GLU A 130 -6.43 4.71 -29.36
C GLU A 130 -5.07 4.12 -29.01
N ILE A 131 -4.10 4.96 -28.62
CA ILE A 131 -2.76 4.56 -28.19
C ILE A 131 -2.83 3.57 -27.03
N SER A 132 -3.62 3.89 -26.00
CA SER A 132 -3.82 3.01 -24.84
C SER A 132 -4.41 1.64 -25.22
N LYS A 133 -5.43 1.62 -26.09
CA LYS A 133 -6.03 0.37 -26.61
C LYS A 133 -5.03 -0.45 -27.42
N GLN A 134 -4.19 0.20 -28.22
CA GLN A 134 -3.18 -0.47 -29.03
C GLN A 134 -2.04 -1.03 -28.17
N ALA A 135 -1.58 -0.27 -27.16
CA ALA A 135 -0.59 -0.73 -26.18
C ALA A 135 -1.08 -2.00 -25.46
N PHE A 136 -2.32 -1.97 -24.95
CA PHE A 136 -2.94 -3.13 -24.31
C PHE A 136 -2.99 -4.36 -25.23
N LYS A 137 -3.46 -4.20 -26.47
CA LYS A 137 -3.57 -5.33 -27.43
C LYS A 137 -2.22 -5.91 -27.84
N SER A 138 -1.18 -5.08 -27.88
CA SER A 138 0.15 -5.48 -28.35
C SER A 138 1.12 -5.88 -27.25
N GLY A 139 0.77 -5.64 -25.98
CA GLY A 139 1.65 -5.86 -24.83
C GLY A 139 2.83 -4.88 -24.76
N LYS A 140 2.75 -3.77 -25.49
CA LYS A 140 3.78 -2.72 -25.55
C LYS A 140 3.47 -1.58 -24.60
N THR A 141 4.48 -0.78 -24.27
CA THR A 141 4.27 0.40 -23.42
C THR A 141 3.57 1.53 -24.19
N ILE A 142 3.01 2.49 -23.45
CA ILE A 142 2.45 3.71 -24.05
C ILE A 142 3.50 4.44 -24.89
N ARG A 143 4.74 4.55 -24.38
CA ARG A 143 5.88 5.19 -25.06
C ARG A 143 6.18 4.53 -26.42
N GLU A 144 6.25 3.20 -26.45
CA GLU A 144 6.55 2.45 -27.67
C GLU A 144 5.47 2.62 -28.76
N VAL A 145 4.20 2.74 -28.36
CA VAL A 145 3.08 2.93 -29.29
C VAL A 145 3.01 4.39 -29.74
N ALA A 146 3.15 5.35 -28.83
CA ALA A 146 3.09 6.78 -29.12
C ALA A 146 4.19 7.18 -30.13
N ARG A 147 5.42 6.67 -29.97
CA ARG A 147 6.54 6.86 -30.90
C ARG A 147 6.22 6.46 -32.35
N LYS A 148 5.27 5.54 -32.57
CA LYS A 148 4.89 5.06 -33.91
C LYS A 148 3.61 5.66 -34.46
N SER A 149 2.78 6.24 -33.59
CA SER A 149 1.40 6.61 -33.92
C SER A 149 1.13 8.11 -33.75
N THR A 150 2.16 8.89 -33.39
CA THR A 150 2.13 10.34 -33.25
C THR A 150 3.31 10.97 -33.99
N ASP A 151 3.22 12.27 -34.26
CA ASP A 151 4.30 13.05 -34.87
C ASP A 151 5.22 13.70 -33.81
N LEU A 152 5.07 13.32 -32.54
CA LEU A 152 5.88 13.83 -31.43
C LEU A 152 7.32 13.30 -31.54
N SER A 153 8.28 14.18 -31.30
CA SER A 153 9.69 13.81 -31.16
C SER A 153 9.93 12.95 -29.92
N ASP A 154 11.07 12.24 -29.90
CA ASP A 154 11.47 11.46 -28.72
C ASP A 154 11.62 12.34 -27.47
N GLU A 155 12.11 13.57 -27.64
CA GLU A 155 12.29 14.54 -26.56
C GLU A 155 10.95 15.02 -25.98
N GLU A 156 9.95 15.26 -26.85
CA GLU A 156 8.60 15.59 -26.42
C GLU A 156 7.94 14.42 -25.68
N LEU A 157 8.08 13.19 -26.20
CA LEU A 157 7.55 12.00 -25.54
C LEU A 157 8.21 11.74 -24.19
N ASP A 158 9.52 11.94 -24.08
CA ASP A 158 10.25 11.77 -22.82
C ASP A 158 9.78 12.79 -21.78
N LYS A 159 9.56 14.03 -22.18
CA LYS A 159 9.02 15.07 -21.30
C LYS A 159 7.58 14.80 -20.88
N LEU A 160 6.71 14.46 -21.83
CA LEU A 160 5.28 14.23 -21.58
C LEU A 160 5.03 12.96 -20.77
N LEU A 161 5.83 11.91 -20.98
CA LEU A 161 5.70 10.63 -20.30
C LEU A 161 6.68 10.48 -19.12
N ASP A 162 7.22 11.58 -18.60
CA ASP A 162 7.96 11.58 -17.35
C ASP A 162 6.97 11.51 -16.18
N ALA A 163 6.88 10.32 -15.57
CA ALA A 163 5.98 10.06 -14.46
C ALA A 163 6.25 10.98 -13.25
N ARG A 164 7.48 11.45 -13.05
CA ARG A 164 7.81 12.34 -11.93
C ARG A 164 7.13 13.68 -12.10
N ASN A 165 7.17 14.25 -13.31
CA ASN A 165 6.52 15.52 -13.61
C ASN A 165 4.99 15.45 -13.44
N MET A 166 4.41 14.25 -13.56
CA MET A 166 2.97 14.04 -13.30
C MET A 166 2.59 14.03 -11.82
N THR A 167 3.56 13.97 -10.90
CA THR A 167 3.31 14.00 -9.45
C THR A 167 3.44 15.38 -8.84
N GLU A 168 4.02 16.33 -9.57
CA GLU A 168 4.22 17.71 -9.12
C GLU A 168 2.97 18.54 -9.47
N VAL A 169 2.45 19.28 -8.48
CA VAL A 169 1.25 20.13 -8.60
C VAL A 169 1.66 21.59 -8.73
#